data_AF-A0A653AY24-F1
#
_entry.id   AF-A0A653AY24-F1
#
_cell.length_a   1.000
_cell.length_b   1.000
_cell.length_c   1.000
_cell.angle_alpha   90.00
_cell.angle_beta   90.00
_cell.angle_gamma   90.00
#
_symmetry.space_group_name_H-M   'P 1'
#
loop_
_entity.id
_entity.type
_entity.pdbx_description
1 polymer ?
#
loop_
_entity_poly.entity_id
_entity_poly.type
_entity_poly.pdbx_seq_one_letter_code
_entity_poly.pdbx_strand_id
1 'polypeptide(L)' 'MSDNLLKQGFTASAPNQKWVGDITYLPTGESCLYLAVVIDLYSRVALHPETALRKPRAQSHPASRPGTP' A
#
# COMPACT_ATOMS: atom_id res chain seq x y z
N MET A 1 -10.14 14.06 -17.91
CA MET A 1 -9.72 13.35 -16.69
C MET A 1 -10.97 13.14 -15.86
N SER A 2 -11.34 11.90 -15.56
CA SER A 2 -12.54 11.57 -14.79
C SER A 2 -12.14 11.23 -13.37
N ASP A 3 -12.90 11.71 -12.39
CA ASP A 3 -12.62 11.42 -10.98
C ASP A 3 -12.82 9.93 -10.68
N ASN A 4 -11.94 9.36 -9.85
CA ASN A 4 -12.12 8.00 -9.33
C ASN A 4 -13.24 8.01 -8.27
N LEU A 5 -14.48 7.85 -8.74
CA LEU A 5 -15.67 7.86 -7.89
C LEU A 5 -15.80 6.61 -7.00
N LEU A 6 -15.12 5.52 -7.35
CA LEU A 6 -15.22 4.23 -6.66
C LEU A 6 -14.47 4.21 -5.33
N LYS A 7 -13.50 5.11 -5.11
CA LYS A 7 -12.71 5.20 -3.87
C LYS A 7 -12.20 3.81 -3.41
N GLN A 8 -11.50 3.13 -4.31
CA GLN A 8 -11.06 1.73 -4.22
C GLN A 8 -10.13 1.45 -3.01
N GLY A 9 -10.70 1.34 -1.81
CA GLY A 9 -9.96 1.18 -0.56
C GLY A 9 -9.64 -0.28 -0.23
N PHE A 10 -8.47 -0.76 -0.68
CA PHE A 10 -8.02 -2.15 -0.52
C PHE A 10 -7.30 -2.47 0.81
N THR A 11 -7.29 -1.55 1.78
CA THR A 11 -6.67 -1.77 3.10
C THR A 11 -7.68 -2.34 4.10
N ALA A 12 -7.30 -3.41 4.81
CA ALA A 12 -8.05 -3.98 5.94
C ALA A 12 -7.21 -3.92 7.22
N SER A 13 -7.82 -3.59 8.36
CA SER A 13 -7.10 -3.41 9.64
C SER A 13 -7.14 -4.65 10.54
N ALA A 14 -8.06 -5.57 10.29
CA ALA A 14 -8.20 -6.83 10.99
C ALA A 14 -8.72 -7.93 10.03
N PRO A 15 -8.55 -9.22 10.38
CA PRO A 15 -9.12 -10.33 9.62
C PRO A 15 -10.64 -10.16 9.41
N ASN A 16 -11.16 -10.72 8.32
CA ASN A 16 -12.59 -10.78 8.01
C ASN A 16 -13.30 -9.42 7.84
N GLN A 17 -12.56 -8.34 7.56
CA GLN A 17 -13.17 -7.01 7.34
C GLN A 17 -13.45 -6.71 5.86
N LYS A 18 -12.56 -7.14 4.96
CA LYS A 18 -12.69 -6.91 3.53
C LYS A 18 -12.13 -8.07 2.75
N TRP A 19 -12.93 -8.63 1.85
CA TRP A 19 -12.52 -9.73 0.99
C TRP A 19 -12.49 -9.26 -0.45
N VAL A 20 -11.56 -9.81 -1.24
CA VAL A 20 -11.50 -9.61 -2.68
C VAL A 20 -11.81 -10.92 -3.36
N GLY A 21 -12.66 -10.84 -4.38
CA GLY A 21 -13.00 -11.96 -5.25
C GLY A 21 -12.49 -11.70 -6.68
N ASP A 22 -12.06 -12.76 -7.35
CA ASP A 22 -11.78 -12.74 -8.78
C ASP A 22 -12.45 -13.95 -9.45
N ILE A 23 -12.93 -13.76 -10.67
CA ILE A 23 -13.44 -14.83 -11.52
C ILE A 23 -12.62 -14.82 -12.81
N THR A 24 -11.82 -15.86 -12.99
CA THR A 24 -10.99 -16.05 -14.18
C THR A 24 -11.65 -17.08 -15.10
N TYR A 25 -11.72 -16.75 -16.38
CA TYR A 25 -12.15 -17.66 -17.43
C TYR A 25 -10.95 -18.46 -17.95
N LEU A 26 -11.04 -19.79 -17.86
CA LEU A 26 -10.00 -20.71 -18.31
C LEU A 26 -10.48 -21.43 -19.56
N PRO A 27 -10.01 -21.04 -20.76
CA PRO A 27 -10.38 -21.73 -21.98
C PRO A 27 -9.73 -23.13 -22.01
N THR A 28 -10.54 -24.15 -22.26
CA THR A 28 -10.04 -25.49 -22.63
C THR A 28 -10.50 -25.80 -24.05
N GLY A 29 -9.84 -26.74 -24.72
CA GLY A 29 -10.10 -27.04 -26.13
C GLY A 29 -11.54 -27.49 -26.45
N GLU A 30 -12.30 -27.92 -25.45
CA GLU A 30 -13.65 -28.48 -25.62
C GLU A 30 -14.74 -27.69 -24.88
N SER A 31 -14.37 -26.98 -23.81
CA SER A 31 -15.29 -26.14 -23.03
C SER A 31 -14.49 -25.14 -22.20
N CYS A 32 -15.15 -24.15 -21.60
CA CYS A 32 -14.44 -23.23 -20.72
C CYS A 32 -14.82 -23.46 -19.27
N LEU A 33 -13.81 -23.41 -18.41
CA LEU A 33 -13.96 -23.53 -16.98
C LEU A 33 -13.92 -22.15 -16.35
N TYR A 34 -14.62 -21.99 -15.24
CA TYR A 34 -14.58 -20.78 -14.44
C TYR A 34 -13.85 -21.08 -13.13
N LEU A 35 -12.81 -20.30 -12.84
CA LEU A 35 -12.11 -20.34 -11.57
C LEU A 35 -12.54 -19.13 -10.73
N ALA A 36 -13.16 -19.39 -9.58
CA ALA A 36 -13.51 -18.36 -8.60
C ALA A 36 -12.55 -18.42 -7.41
N VAL A 37 -11.98 -17.29 -7.04
CA VAL A 37 -11.05 -17.16 -5.89
C VAL A 37 -11.57 -16.08 -4.96
N VAL A 38 -11.51 -16.32 -3.64
CA VAL A 38 -11.86 -15.35 -2.59
C VAL A 38 -10.73 -15.29 -1.57
N ILE A 39 -10.23 -14.09 -1.28
CA ILE A 39 -9.09 -13.87 -0.38
C ILE A 39 -9.40 -12.75 0.62
N ASP A 40 -9.06 -12.96 1.89
CA ASP A 40 -9.09 -11.91 2.93
C ASP A 40 -7.95 -10.90 2.71
N LEU A 41 -8.29 -9.62 2.58
CA LEU A 41 -7.33 -8.54 2.35
C LEU A 41 -6.40 -8.29 3.55
N TYR A 42 -6.78 -8.72 4.76
CA TYR A 42 -5.88 -8.64 5.91
C TYR A 42 -4.70 -9.60 5.79
N SER A 43 -4.89 -10.75 5.13
CA SER A 43 -3.87 -11.80 5.03
C SER A 43 -2.78 -11.49 3.99
N ARG A 44 -2.93 -10.40 3.22
CA ARG A 44 -1.92 -9.92 2.27
C ARG A 44 -1.01 -8.92 2.95
N VAL A 45 0.08 -9.42 3.51
CA VAL A 45 1.24 -8.60 3.86
C VAL A 45 1.80 -7.97 2.59
N ALA A 46 1.30 -6.79 2.21
CA ALA A 46 1.98 -5.88 1.31
C ALA A 46 2.90 -5.02 2.17
N LEU A 47 4.12 -5.52 2.43
CA LEU A 47 5.19 -4.68 2.95
C LEU A 47 5.56 -3.67 1.87
N HIS A 48 4.99 -2.47 1.94
CA HIS A 48 5.58 -1.28 1.31
C HIS A 48 6.33 -0.50 2.39
N PRO A 49 7.61 -0.77 2.69
CA PRO A 49 8.41 0.13 3.49
C PRO A 49 9.04 1.17 2.55
N GLU A 50 8.23 2.02 1.89
CA GLU A 50 8.77 3.19 1.17
C GLU A 50 8.81 4.45 2.05
N THR A 51 8.96 4.27 3.35
CA THR A 51 9.32 5.38 4.24
C THR A 51 10.27 4.88 5.31
N ALA A 52 11.38 4.30 4.88
CA ALA A 52 12.57 4.22 5.72
C ALA A 52 13.08 5.65 5.98
N LEU A 53 12.50 6.27 7.02
CA LEU A 53 13.08 7.31 7.87
C LEU A 53 14.17 8.18 7.21
N ARG A 54 13.77 9.27 6.52
CA ARG A 54 14.67 10.42 6.43
C ARG A 54 14.68 11.11 7.79
N LYS A 55 15.72 10.85 8.58
CA LYS A 55 16.00 11.64 9.80
C LYS A 55 16.15 13.12 9.41
N PRO A 56 15.49 14.07 10.10
CA PRO A 56 15.77 15.49 9.88
C PRO A 56 17.19 15.79 10.38
N ARG A 57 18.06 16.26 9.49
CA ARG A 57 19.39 16.74 9.86
C ARG A 57 19.18 18.00 10.70
N ALA A 58 19.63 17.95 11.96
CA ALA A 58 19.55 19.05 12.92
C ALA A 58 20.08 20.35 12.30
N GLN A 59 19.33 21.43 12.50
CA GLN A 59 19.69 22.79 12.14
C GLN A 59 21.01 23.15 12.85
N SER A 60 22.05 23.49 12.09
CA SER A 60 23.27 24.06 12.64
C SER A 60 22.96 25.45 13.19
N HIS A 61 22.98 25.57 14.52
CA HIS A 61 22.84 26.85 15.22
C HIS A 61 24.00 27.79 14.85
N PRO A 62 23.77 29.10 14.64
CA PRO A 62 24.83 30.04 14.29
C PRO A 62 25.68 30.35 15.53
N ALA A 63 27.01 30.20 15.41
CA ALA A 63 27.93 30.63 16.45
C ALA A 63 28.07 32.16 16.40
N SER A 64 27.47 32.86 17.36
CA SER A 64 27.81 34.25 17.68
C SER A 64 28.87 34.30 18.80
N ARG A 65 30.07 34.79 18.42
CA ARG A 65 31.18 35.51 19.12
C ARG A 65 31.10 35.71 20.66
N PRO A 66 32.23 35.83 21.41
CA PRO A 66 33.18 36.97 21.28
C PRO A 66 34.65 36.76 21.73
N GLY A 67 35.51 37.78 21.54
CA GLY A 67 36.70 38.01 22.38
C GLY A 67 37.97 38.46 21.67
N THR A 68 38.20 39.78 21.62
CA THR A 68 39.50 40.43 21.46
C THR A 68 40.40 40.16 22.69
N PRO A 69 41.72 40.34 22.54
CA PRO A 69 42.34 41.55 23.09
C PRO A 69 43.08 42.38 22.04
#